data_AF-A0A7R9QES1-F1
#
_entry.id   AF-A0A7R9QES1-F1
#
_cell.length_a   1.000
_cell.length_b   1.000
_cell.length_c   1.000
_cell.angle_alpha   90.00
_cell.angle_beta   90.00
_cell.angle_gamma   90.00
#
_symmetry.space_group_name_H-M   'P 1'
#
loop_
_entity.id
_entity.type
_entity.pdbx_description
1 polymer ?
#
loop_
_entity_poly.entity_id
_entity_poly.type
_entity_poly.pdbx_seq_one_letter_code
_entity_poly.pdbx_strand_id
1 'polypeptide(L)'
;IVEFNDRTLESSDKMLSSGKWEDVVCYKKNRVLCQKYVELNHISVKKALFKTQTQLNFITKAFNEFRQRSEELFHRKLNNFEEEFHLFQEKTKYIESKLEVINNKTDISLRETAAAEFYIREFIDNPVPLGFVYVQLPGQPEPSVLWPAVQWSNITDTYGGLFFRVFGNSSDPFSEIQEDSAPRLTAVVSQVKQKSGNRNFNEQLRPNDKWSKDLYTGSDGGDDNYYMSFKLSSGEVRPRNTAVYIWKRTK
;
A
#
# COMPACT_ATOMS: atom_id res chain seq x y z
N ILE A 1 29.41 -45.07 -7.18
CA ILE A 1 30.54 -45.79 -6.55
C ILE A 1 30.28 -47.26 -6.82
N VAL A 2 30.91 -47.80 -7.86
CA VAL A 2 30.81 -49.22 -8.21
C VAL A 2 32.07 -49.84 -7.64
N GLU A 3 31.93 -50.65 -6.60
CA GLU A 3 33.02 -51.48 -6.10
C GLU A 3 33.42 -52.46 -7.21
N PHE A 4 34.57 -52.20 -7.83
CA PHE A 4 35.26 -53.18 -8.64
C PHE A 4 35.74 -54.27 -7.67
N ASN A 5 34.95 -55.35 -7.58
CA ASN A 5 35.38 -56.55 -6.90
C ASN A 5 36.60 -57.09 -7.65
N ASP A 6 37.73 -56.99 -6.98
CA ASP A 6 39.05 -57.43 -7.40
C ASP A 6 39.04 -58.97 -7.45
N ARG A 7 38.49 -59.52 -8.53
CA ARG A 7 38.72 -60.92 -8.88
C ARG A 7 40.15 -60.99 -9.40
N THR A 8 41.03 -61.32 -8.47
CA THR A 8 42.33 -61.95 -8.71
C THR A 8 42.29 -62.80 -9.97
N LEU A 9 42.90 -62.28 -11.04
CA LEU A 9 43.36 -63.10 -12.15
C LEU A 9 44.39 -64.07 -11.57
N GLU A 10 43.93 -65.25 -11.16
CA GLU A 10 44.83 -66.40 -11.02
C GLU A 10 45.53 -66.57 -12.36
N SER A 11 46.84 -66.39 -12.36
CA SER A 11 47.65 -66.55 -13.56
C SER A 11 47.46 -67.99 -14.05
N SER A 12 46.98 -68.10 -15.28
CA SER A 12 46.89 -69.36 -16.02
C SER A 12 48.30 -69.80 -16.47
N ASP A 13 49.30 -69.79 -15.57
CA ASP A 13 50.68 -70.24 -15.84
C ASP A 13 50.88 -71.75 -15.64
N LYS A 14 49.80 -72.53 -15.61
CA LYS A 14 49.87 -74.01 -15.50
C LYS A 14 49.46 -74.79 -16.75
N MET A 15 49.48 -74.17 -17.93
CA MET A 15 49.37 -74.90 -19.21
C MET A 15 50.49 -74.58 -20.20
N LEU A 16 51.73 -74.59 -19.71
CA LEU A 16 52.90 -75.02 -20.47
C LEU A 16 53.86 -75.57 -19.43
N SER A 17 53.61 -76.79 -18.97
CA SER A 17 54.62 -77.56 -18.24
C SER A 17 55.83 -77.68 -19.17
N SER A 18 56.79 -76.78 -18.95
CA SER A 18 58.22 -77.02 -19.09
C SER A 18 58.54 -78.23 -19.93
N GLY A 19 58.58 -78.05 -21.25
CA GLY A 19 59.60 -78.76 -22.01
C GLY A 19 60.91 -78.42 -21.32
N LYS A 20 61.48 -79.38 -20.58
CA LYS A 20 62.80 -79.23 -19.98
C LYS A 20 63.73 -78.79 -21.11
N TRP A 21 64.26 -77.57 -21.00
CA TRP A 21 65.39 -77.17 -21.80
C TRP A 21 66.54 -78.06 -21.34
N GLU A 22 66.85 -79.06 -22.15
CA GLU A 22 68.06 -79.86 -21.97
C GLU A 22 69.14 -79.22 -22.82
N ASP A 23 70.27 -78.87 -22.20
CA ASP A 23 71.46 -78.41 -22.90
C ASP A 23 72.05 -79.59 -23.68
N VAL A 24 71.61 -79.76 -24.94
CA VAL A 24 72.17 -80.75 -25.84
C VAL A 24 73.42 -80.15 -26.48
N VAL A 25 74.58 -80.76 -26.22
CA VAL A 25 75.87 -80.33 -26.78
C VAL A 25 75.86 -80.50 -28.30
N CYS A 26 75.82 -79.37 -29.03
CA CYS A 26 75.82 -79.34 -30.49
C CYS A 26 77.27 -79.44 -31.03
N TYR A 27 77.66 -80.61 -31.53
CA TYR A 27 79.02 -80.88 -32.06
C TYR A 27 79.34 -80.23 -33.42
N LYS A 28 78.55 -79.27 -33.90
CA LYS A 28 78.81 -78.59 -35.18
C LYS A 28 78.73 -77.06 -35.04
N LYS A 29 79.93 -76.44 -35.10
CA LYS A 29 80.23 -75.02 -35.40
C LYS A 29 79.63 -73.97 -34.45
N ASN A 30 80.39 -73.58 -33.42
CA ASN A 30 80.36 -72.30 -32.67
C ASN A 30 79.10 -71.42 -32.80
N ARG A 31 77.92 -71.96 -32.47
CA ARG A 31 76.69 -71.19 -32.25
C ARG A 31 76.06 -71.70 -30.96
N VAL A 32 75.72 -70.78 -30.06
CA VAL A 32 75.37 -71.07 -28.65
C VAL A 32 73.88 -71.36 -28.45
N LEU A 33 73.08 -71.40 -29.52
CA LEU A 33 71.64 -71.68 -29.45
C LEU A 33 71.24 -72.67 -30.56
N CYS A 34 70.91 -73.90 -30.17
CA CYS A 34 70.29 -74.90 -31.03
C CYS A 34 68.77 -74.89 -30.77
N GLN A 35 68.00 -74.33 -31.72
CA GLN A 35 66.54 -74.37 -31.64
C GLN A 35 66.06 -75.79 -31.99
N LYS A 36 65.49 -76.49 -31.01
CA LYS A 36 64.81 -77.77 -31.25
C LYS A 36 63.62 -77.51 -32.16
N TYR A 37 63.63 -78.08 -33.37
CA TYR A 37 62.47 -78.07 -34.24
C TYR A 37 61.35 -78.85 -33.54
N VAL A 38 60.38 -78.12 -33.01
CA VAL A 38 59.15 -78.73 -32.52
C VAL A 38 58.35 -79.09 -33.77
N GLU A 39 58.23 -80.39 -34.06
CA GLU A 39 57.30 -80.86 -35.08
C GLU A 39 55.88 -80.55 -34.60
N LEU A 40 55.33 -79.45 -35.11
CA LEU A 40 53.98 -79.03 -34.80
C LEU A 40 53.02 -80.06 -35.40
N ASN A 41 52.53 -80.97 -34.56
CA ASN A 41 51.46 -81.87 -34.93
C ASN A 41 50.23 -81.01 -35.29
N HIS A 42 49.81 -81.09 -36.55
CA HIS A 42 48.68 -80.37 -37.13
C HIS A 42 47.39 -80.46 -36.29
N ILE A 43 47.18 -81.57 -35.58
CA ILE A 43 46.04 -81.77 -34.67
C ILE A 43 46.12 -80.83 -33.46
N SER A 44 47.32 -80.67 -32.88
CA SER A 44 47.54 -79.81 -31.71
C SER A 44 47.37 -78.33 -32.08
N VAL A 45 47.84 -77.93 -33.27
CA VAL A 45 47.66 -76.57 -33.79
C VAL A 45 46.17 -76.27 -34.01
N LYS A 46 45.42 -77.18 -34.65
CA LYS A 46 43.97 -77.01 -34.84
C LYS A 46 43.20 -76.88 -33.52
N LYS A 47 43.54 -77.68 -32.51
CA LYS A 47 42.90 -77.61 -31.19
C LYS A 47 43.19 -76.29 -30.48
N ALA A 48 44.44 -75.80 -30.56
CA ALA A 48 44.81 -74.48 -30.02
C ALA A 48 44.10 -73.34 -30.76
N LEU A 49 44.01 -73.42 -32.10
CA LEU A 49 43.28 -72.46 -32.93
C LEU A 49 41.78 -72.43 -32.56
N PHE A 50 41.16 -73.60 -32.38
CA PHE A 50 39.75 -73.66 -32.00
C PHE A 50 39.50 -73.09 -30.59
N LYS A 51 40.40 -73.39 -29.63
CA LYS A 51 40.33 -72.83 -28.28
C LYS A 51 40.45 -71.30 -28.28
N THR A 52 41.43 -70.78 -29.02
CA THR A 52 41.64 -69.32 -29.15
C THR A 52 40.47 -68.65 -29.87
N GLN A 53 39.91 -69.27 -30.91
CA GLN A 53 38.70 -68.75 -31.58
C GLN A 53 37.50 -68.70 -30.63
N THR A 54 37.31 -69.74 -29.81
CA THR A 54 36.20 -69.79 -28.84
C THR A 54 36.37 -68.70 -27.78
N GLN A 55 37.59 -68.51 -27.28
CA GLN A 55 37.91 -67.43 -26.33
C GLN A 55 37.70 -66.05 -26.97
N LEU A 56 38.11 -65.86 -28.21
CA LEU A 56 37.92 -64.60 -28.94
C LEU A 56 36.44 -64.28 -29.13
N ASN A 57 35.62 -65.28 -29.48
CA ASN A 57 34.17 -65.11 -29.62
C ASN A 57 33.52 -64.72 -28.28
N PHE A 58 33.96 -65.35 -27.17
CA PHE A 58 33.47 -65.00 -25.83
C PHE A 58 33.85 -63.57 -25.43
N ILE A 59 35.10 -63.16 -25.65
CA ILE A 59 35.58 -61.79 -25.38
C ILE A 59 34.82 -60.79 -26.23
N THR A 60 34.61 -61.08 -27.52
CA THR A 60 33.86 -60.20 -28.43
C THR A 60 32.42 -60.02 -27.96
N LYS A 61 31.75 -61.11 -27.55
CA LYS A 61 30.41 -61.05 -26.99
C LYS A 61 30.36 -60.20 -25.71
N ALA A 62 31.27 -60.45 -24.77
CA ALA A 62 31.36 -59.70 -23.52
C ALA A 62 31.64 -58.20 -23.76
N PHE A 63 32.51 -57.88 -24.71
CA PHE A 63 32.80 -56.50 -25.10
C PHE A 63 31.56 -55.79 -25.69
N ASN A 64 30.83 -56.47 -26.57
CA ASN A 64 29.60 -55.91 -27.14
C ASN A 64 28.51 -55.69 -26.08
N GLU A 65 28.32 -56.63 -25.15
CA GLU A 65 27.39 -56.47 -24.02
C GLU A 65 27.80 -55.32 -23.10
N PHE A 66 29.09 -55.18 -22.79
CA PHE A 66 29.62 -54.07 -22.01
C PHE A 66 29.38 -52.73 -22.72
N ARG A 67 29.65 -52.66 -24.02
CA ARG A 67 29.42 -51.47 -24.84
C ARG A 67 27.95 -51.07 -24.87
N GLN A 68 27.04 -52.02 -25.08
CA GLN A 68 25.61 -51.74 -25.09
C GLN A 68 25.16 -51.19 -23.73
N ARG A 69 25.60 -51.80 -22.63
CA ARG A 69 25.24 -51.36 -21.26
C ARG A 69 25.81 -49.99 -20.92
N SER A 70 27.00 -49.64 -21.43
CA SER A 70 27.59 -48.32 -21.21
C SER A 70 26.87 -47.24 -22.02
N GLU A 71 26.47 -47.53 -23.26
CA GLU A 71 25.64 -46.65 -24.09
C GLU A 71 24.26 -46.42 -23.45
N GLU A 72 23.58 -47.47 -22.98
CA GLU A 72 22.30 -47.36 -22.25
C GLU A 72 22.42 -46.50 -20.98
N LEU A 73 23.49 -46.70 -20.19
CA LEU A 73 23.74 -45.90 -18.99
C LEU A 73 24.02 -44.43 -19.33
N PHE A 74 24.76 -44.19 -20.41
CA PHE A 74 25.06 -42.84 -20.89
C PHE A 74 23.78 -42.12 -21.32
N HIS A 75 22.94 -42.74 -22.15
CA HIS A 75 21.66 -42.19 -22.56
C HIS A 75 20.72 -41.93 -21.38
N ARG A 76 20.65 -42.85 -20.41
CA ARG A 76 19.84 -42.62 -19.20
C ARG A 76 20.30 -41.42 -18.41
N LYS A 77 21.62 -41.23 -18.24
CA LYS A 77 22.16 -40.05 -17.55
C LYS A 77 21.91 -38.77 -18.34
N LEU A 78 22.00 -38.82 -19.66
CA LEU A 78 21.74 -37.68 -20.53
C LEU A 78 20.27 -37.24 -20.44
N ASN A 79 19.32 -38.18 -20.52
CA ASN A 79 17.89 -37.87 -20.39
C ASN A 79 17.55 -37.28 -19.01
N ASN A 80 18.10 -37.84 -17.93
CA ASN A 80 17.92 -37.28 -16.59
C ASN A 80 18.45 -35.83 -16.51
N PHE A 81 19.59 -35.56 -17.14
CA PHE A 81 20.16 -34.22 -17.19
C PHE A 81 19.29 -33.24 -17.99
N GLU A 82 18.73 -33.69 -19.12
CA GLU A 82 17.79 -32.88 -19.92
C GLU A 82 16.51 -32.55 -19.14
N GLU A 83 15.96 -33.51 -18.39
CA GLU A 83 14.80 -33.28 -17.51
C GLU A 83 15.12 -32.27 -16.39
N GLU A 84 16.26 -32.43 -15.73
CA GLU A 84 16.72 -31.48 -14.70
C GLU A 84 16.95 -30.08 -15.27
N PHE A 85 17.51 -29.99 -16.47
CA PHE A 85 17.74 -28.73 -17.16
C PHE A 85 16.42 -28.04 -17.55
N HIS A 86 15.44 -28.79 -18.05
CA HIS A 86 14.10 -28.27 -18.33
C HIS A 86 13.43 -27.73 -17.05
N LEU A 87 13.49 -28.49 -15.96
CA LEU A 87 12.95 -28.04 -14.67
C LEU A 87 13.65 -26.76 -14.17
N PHE A 88 14.96 -26.66 -14.37
CA PHE A 88 15.72 -25.45 -14.02
C PHE A 88 15.26 -24.23 -14.85
N GLN A 89 15.04 -24.39 -16.15
CA GLN A 89 14.55 -23.32 -17.01
C GLN A 89 13.14 -22.86 -16.59
N GLU A 90 12.24 -23.78 -16.26
CA GLU A 90 10.89 -23.42 -15.79
C GLU A 90 10.94 -22.65 -14.47
N LYS A 91 11.76 -23.09 -13.52
CA LYS A 91 11.98 -22.36 -12.25
C LYS A 91 12.53 -20.96 -12.48
N THR A 92 13.45 -20.80 -13.43
CA THR A 92 14.04 -19.50 -13.76
C THR A 92 12.97 -18.55 -14.31
N LYS A 93 12.16 -19.01 -15.28
CA LYS A 93 11.03 -18.22 -15.81
C LYS A 93 10.03 -17.83 -14.73
N TYR A 94 9.74 -18.73 -13.80
CA TYR A 94 8.85 -18.43 -12.68
C TYR A 94 9.42 -17.31 -11.78
N ILE A 95 10.70 -17.38 -11.44
CA ILE A 95 11.37 -16.36 -10.62
C ILE A 95 11.36 -15.00 -11.33
N GLU A 96 11.69 -14.96 -12.62
CA GLU A 96 11.65 -13.73 -13.43
C GLU A 96 10.24 -13.10 -13.43
N SER A 97 9.19 -13.89 -13.62
CA SER A 97 7.81 -13.40 -13.57
C SER A 97 7.43 -12.82 -12.20
N LYS A 98 7.93 -13.40 -11.10
CA LYS A 98 7.68 -12.88 -9.75
C LYS A 98 8.44 -11.58 -9.48
N LEU A 99 9.66 -11.45 -9.99
CA LEU A 99 10.45 -10.22 -9.88
C LEU A 99 9.76 -9.05 -10.61
N GLU A 100 9.21 -9.28 -11.80
CA GLU A 100 8.46 -8.27 -12.53
C GLU A 100 7.24 -7.75 -11.74
N VAL A 101 6.49 -8.66 -11.11
CA VAL A 101 5.35 -8.28 -10.24
C VAL A 101 5.80 -7.47 -9.04
N ILE A 102 6.95 -7.81 -8.42
CA ILE A 102 7.50 -7.08 -7.28
C ILE A 102 7.92 -5.67 -7.71
N ASN A 103 8.63 -5.53 -8.82
CA ASN A 103 9.08 -4.25 -9.36
C ASN A 103 7.89 -3.32 -9.67
N ASN A 104 6.85 -3.84 -10.33
CA ASN A 104 5.64 -3.06 -10.63
C ASN A 104 4.93 -2.58 -9.34
N LYS A 105 4.89 -3.41 -8.29
CA LYS A 105 4.32 -2.99 -6.99
C LYS A 105 5.16 -1.93 -6.29
N THR A 106 6.48 -1.97 -6.43
CA THR A 106 7.37 -0.99 -5.80
C THR A 106 7.22 0.38 -6.47
N ASP A 107 7.11 0.42 -7.80
CA ASP A 107 6.88 1.66 -8.55
C ASP A 107 5.56 2.35 -8.20
N ILE A 108 4.49 1.57 -7.99
CA ILE A 108 3.19 2.12 -7.56
C ILE A 108 3.33 2.77 -6.18
N SER A 109 3.95 2.07 -5.22
CA SER A 109 4.16 2.57 -3.85
C SER A 109 4.98 3.88 -3.84
N LEU A 110 6.04 3.96 -4.65
CA LEU A 110 6.87 5.16 -4.79
C LEU A 110 6.09 6.37 -5.35
N ARG A 111 5.12 6.14 -6.25
CA ARG A 111 4.28 7.22 -6.77
C ARG A 111 3.27 7.71 -5.74
N GLU A 112 2.70 6.80 -4.96
CA GLU A 112 1.77 7.14 -3.88
C GLU A 112 2.46 7.94 -2.76
N THR A 113 3.68 7.56 -2.38
CA THR A 113 4.47 8.31 -1.38
C THR A 113 4.85 9.70 -1.89
N ALA A 114 5.30 9.83 -3.14
CA ALA A 114 5.61 11.13 -3.74
C ALA A 114 4.39 12.06 -3.80
N ALA A 115 3.21 11.52 -4.11
CA ALA A 115 1.96 12.30 -4.08
C ALA A 115 1.61 12.73 -2.65
N ALA A 116 1.74 11.84 -1.66
CA ALA A 116 1.49 12.18 -0.25
C ALA A 116 2.45 13.26 0.26
N GLU A 117 3.74 13.17 -0.07
CA GLU A 117 4.73 14.20 0.28
C GLU A 117 4.40 15.56 -0.33
N PHE A 118 3.90 15.58 -1.57
CA PHE A 118 3.44 16.81 -2.21
C PHE A 118 2.31 17.47 -1.41
N TYR A 119 1.26 16.71 -1.06
CA TYR A 119 0.15 17.23 -0.25
C TYR A 119 0.61 17.69 1.14
N ILE A 120 1.51 16.94 1.79
CA ILE A 120 2.03 17.32 3.12
C ILE A 120 2.76 18.66 3.05
N ARG A 121 3.62 18.87 2.03
CA ARG A 121 4.32 20.16 1.86
C ARG A 121 3.34 21.30 1.60
N GLU A 122 2.33 21.08 0.76
CA GLU A 122 1.28 22.08 0.51
C GLU A 122 0.53 22.45 1.79
N PHE A 123 0.22 21.48 2.66
CA PHE A 123 -0.41 21.73 3.96
C PHE A 123 0.50 22.43 4.97
N ILE A 124 1.80 22.11 4.97
CA ILE A 124 2.79 22.77 5.84
C ILE A 124 2.91 24.25 5.46
N ASP A 125 2.98 24.54 4.16
CA ASP A 125 3.11 25.91 3.66
C ASP A 125 1.79 26.69 3.74
N ASN A 126 0.65 25.98 3.75
CA ASN A 126 -0.67 26.57 3.80
C ASN A 126 -1.66 25.80 4.71
N PRO A 127 -1.62 26.06 6.03
CA PRO A 127 -2.36 25.25 7.01
C PRO A 127 -3.88 25.47 7.01
N VAL A 128 -4.39 26.49 6.30
CA VAL A 128 -5.80 26.92 6.40
C VAL A 128 -6.60 26.29 5.26
N PRO A 129 -7.47 25.28 5.40
CA PRO A 129 -8.05 24.55 4.26
C PRO A 129 -8.79 25.41 3.21
N LEU A 130 -8.82 24.97 1.94
CA LEU A 130 -9.62 25.62 0.90
C LEU A 130 -11.10 25.70 1.32
N GLY A 131 -11.71 26.87 1.15
CA GLY A 131 -13.09 27.13 1.56
C GLY A 131 -13.27 27.47 3.05
N PHE A 132 -12.20 27.47 3.85
CA PHE A 132 -12.25 27.94 5.24
C PHE A 132 -12.78 29.37 5.32
N VAL A 133 -13.65 29.62 6.31
CA VAL A 133 -14.27 30.93 6.55
C VAL A 133 -13.67 31.56 7.80
N TYR A 134 -13.13 32.76 7.65
CA TYR A 134 -12.57 33.56 8.74
C TYR A 134 -13.47 34.76 9.02
N VAL A 135 -13.84 34.94 10.29
CA VAL A 135 -14.62 36.10 10.76
C VAL A 135 -13.67 37.07 11.44
N GLN A 136 -13.51 38.25 10.86
CA GLN A 136 -12.67 39.32 11.38
C GLN A 136 -13.50 40.22 12.30
N LEU A 137 -13.17 40.20 13.59
CA LEU A 137 -13.74 41.10 14.59
C LEU A 137 -13.07 42.48 14.51
N PRO A 138 -13.74 43.55 14.99
CA PRO A 138 -13.13 44.88 15.04
C PRO A 138 -11.80 44.87 15.79
N GLY A 139 -10.80 45.54 15.21
CA GLY A 139 -9.44 45.61 15.75
C GLY A 139 -8.56 44.39 15.43
N GLN A 140 -9.10 43.34 14.81
CA GLN A 140 -8.29 42.24 14.29
C GLN A 140 -7.74 42.58 12.89
N PRO A 141 -6.52 42.12 12.56
CA PRO A 141 -5.97 42.28 11.23
C PRO A 141 -6.75 41.48 10.18
N GLU A 142 -6.65 41.89 8.92
CA GLU A 142 -7.16 41.12 7.80
C GLU A 142 -6.45 39.76 7.67
N PRO A 143 -7.13 38.72 7.17
CA PRO A 143 -6.53 37.40 7.07
C PRO A 143 -5.37 37.33 6.07
N SER A 144 -5.29 38.27 5.12
CA SER A 144 -4.14 38.46 4.22
C SER A 144 -2.85 38.84 4.97
N VAL A 145 -2.96 39.49 6.13
CA VAL A 145 -1.84 39.85 7.00
C VAL A 145 -1.41 38.65 7.84
N LEU A 146 -2.37 37.86 8.33
CA LEU A 146 -2.12 36.65 9.14
C LEU A 146 -1.57 35.49 8.30
N TRP A 147 -2.08 35.33 7.08
CA TRP A 147 -1.73 34.25 6.15
C TRP A 147 -1.44 34.81 4.76
N PRO A 148 -0.25 35.42 4.55
CA PRO A 148 0.09 36.10 3.30
C PRO A 148 0.22 35.17 2.09
N ALA A 149 0.45 33.87 2.31
CA ALA A 149 0.50 32.87 1.25
C ALA A 149 -0.89 32.42 0.74
N VAL A 150 -1.97 32.88 1.39
CA VAL A 150 -3.34 32.44 1.14
C VAL A 150 -4.12 33.50 0.39
N GLN A 151 -4.96 33.09 -0.56
CA GLN A 151 -5.86 34.02 -1.24
C GLN A 151 -7.25 34.03 -0.58
N TRP A 152 -7.66 35.22 -0.15
CA TRP A 152 -8.91 35.45 0.53
C TRP A 152 -9.88 36.24 -0.35
N SER A 153 -11.16 35.86 -0.28
CA SER A 153 -12.26 36.62 -0.87
C SER A 153 -13.17 37.15 0.23
N ASN A 154 -13.50 38.44 0.18
CA ASN A 154 -14.48 39.03 1.08
C ASN A 154 -15.88 38.58 0.65
N ILE A 155 -16.57 37.85 1.53
CA ILE A 155 -17.92 37.34 1.30
C ILE A 155 -18.94 37.93 2.29
N THR A 156 -18.60 39.07 2.90
CA THR A 156 -19.43 39.77 3.90
C THR A 156 -20.84 40.03 3.38
N ASP A 157 -20.99 40.42 2.11
CA ASP A 157 -22.29 40.72 1.49
C ASP A 157 -23.24 39.51 1.47
N THR A 158 -22.69 38.30 1.38
CA THR A 158 -23.48 37.04 1.45
C THR A 158 -24.21 36.89 2.79
N TYR A 159 -23.66 37.49 3.83
CA TYR A 159 -24.18 37.42 5.20
C TYR A 159 -24.70 38.78 5.70
N GLY A 160 -24.70 39.80 4.85
CA GLY A 160 -25.15 41.14 5.20
C GLY A 160 -26.60 41.13 5.69
N GLY A 161 -26.85 41.74 6.85
CA GLY A 161 -28.17 41.78 7.46
C GLY A 161 -28.56 40.55 8.30
N LEU A 162 -27.74 39.50 8.32
CA LEU A 162 -27.94 38.36 9.23
C LEU A 162 -27.39 38.65 10.62
N PHE A 163 -28.09 38.17 11.64
CA PHE A 163 -27.63 38.20 13.04
C PHE A 163 -27.03 36.85 13.42
N PHE A 164 -25.75 36.84 13.77
CA PHE A 164 -25.09 35.65 14.27
C PHE A 164 -25.24 35.55 15.78
N ARG A 165 -25.64 34.38 16.27
CA ARG A 165 -25.60 34.02 17.68
C ARG A 165 -24.66 32.84 17.86
N VAL A 166 -23.88 32.88 18.92
CA VAL A 166 -23.06 31.73 19.32
C VAL A 166 -23.99 30.68 19.89
N PHE A 167 -23.84 29.44 19.43
CA PHE A 167 -24.63 28.32 19.93
C PHE A 167 -24.32 28.07 21.42
N GLY A 168 -25.35 28.12 22.26
CA GLY A 168 -25.25 27.91 23.71
C GLY A 168 -26.28 28.75 24.50
N ASN A 169 -26.65 28.30 25.71
CA ASN A 169 -27.58 28.98 26.63
C ASN A 169 -28.92 29.41 26.00
N SER A 170 -29.75 28.44 25.60
CA SER A 170 -31.14 28.67 25.14
C SER A 170 -31.28 29.31 23.75
N SER A 171 -30.21 29.36 22.95
CA SER A 171 -30.31 29.63 21.52
C SER A 171 -31.00 28.46 20.79
N ASP A 172 -31.96 28.76 19.90
CA ASP A 172 -32.72 27.82 19.06
C ASP A 172 -31.84 26.81 18.28
N PRO A 173 -32.42 25.74 17.70
CA PRO A 173 -31.71 24.75 16.91
C PRO A 173 -30.73 25.34 15.89
N PHE A 174 -29.55 24.73 15.84
CA PHE A 174 -28.55 25.01 14.82
C PHE A 174 -29.19 24.82 13.44
N SER A 175 -28.98 25.78 12.52
CA SER A 175 -29.44 25.83 11.11
C SER A 175 -30.75 26.57 10.79
N GLU A 176 -31.49 27.10 11.77
CA GLU A 176 -32.69 27.90 11.50
C GLU A 176 -32.39 29.41 11.55
N ILE A 177 -32.99 30.17 10.63
CA ILE A 177 -32.95 31.64 10.69
C ILE A 177 -33.83 32.06 11.85
N GLN A 178 -33.23 32.65 12.88
CA GLN A 178 -33.98 33.21 14.00
C GLN A 178 -34.61 34.54 13.61
N GLU A 179 -35.90 34.68 13.88
CA GLU A 179 -36.61 35.93 13.67
C GLU A 179 -36.12 37.06 14.60
N ASP A 180 -36.49 38.28 14.24
CA ASP A 180 -36.19 39.45 15.04
C ASP A 180 -36.87 39.42 16.41
N SER A 181 -36.10 39.09 17.46
CA SER A 181 -36.57 39.19 18.84
C SER A 181 -36.55 40.66 19.30
N ALA A 182 -37.73 41.29 19.26
CA ALA A 182 -38.03 42.50 20.01
C ALA A 182 -38.89 42.14 21.23
N PRO A 183 -38.80 42.88 22.35
CA PRO A 183 -39.73 42.70 23.45
C PRO A 183 -41.17 42.74 22.94
N ARG A 184 -41.89 41.64 23.13
CA ARG A 184 -43.26 41.53 22.64
C ARG A 184 -44.16 42.37 23.54
N LEU A 185 -45.04 43.17 22.93
CA LEU A 185 -46.13 43.79 23.67
C LEU A 185 -47.07 42.70 24.18
N THR A 186 -47.11 42.49 25.50
CA THR A 186 -47.89 41.42 26.14
C THR A 186 -49.27 41.89 26.58
N ALA A 187 -49.40 43.17 26.94
CA ALA A 187 -50.68 43.74 27.33
C ALA A 187 -50.75 45.25 27.07
N VAL A 188 -51.97 45.73 26.85
CA VAL A 188 -52.30 47.15 26.74
C VAL A 188 -53.50 47.41 27.64
N VAL A 189 -53.40 48.43 28.50
CA VAL A 189 -54.51 48.90 29.32
C VAL A 189 -54.84 50.32 28.93
N SER A 190 -56.12 50.56 28.66
CA SER A 190 -56.69 51.89 28.46
C SER A 190 -57.46 52.28 29.71
N GLN A 191 -57.27 53.51 30.19
CA GLN A 191 -57.97 54.03 31.34
C GLN A 191 -58.37 55.48 31.15
N VAL A 192 -59.49 55.85 31.77
CA VAL A 192 -59.98 57.23 31.82
C VAL A 192 -59.61 57.83 33.17
N LYS A 193 -59.03 59.02 33.16
CA LYS A 193 -58.71 59.77 34.38
C LYS A 193 -59.25 61.20 34.24
N GLN A 194 -59.79 61.72 35.34
CA GLN A 194 -60.18 63.13 35.43
C GLN A 194 -58.97 64.05 35.19
N LYS A 195 -59.26 65.30 34.80
CA LYS A 195 -58.34 66.32 34.26
C LYS A 195 -57.03 66.62 35.02
N SER A 196 -56.78 66.01 36.18
CA SER A 196 -55.69 66.30 37.11
C SER A 196 -54.40 65.50 36.89
N GLY A 197 -54.14 65.02 35.67
CA GLY A 197 -52.95 64.21 35.33
C GLY A 197 -51.88 64.97 34.55
N ASN A 198 -50.61 64.61 34.78
CA ASN A 198 -49.51 65.09 33.95
C ASN A 198 -49.59 64.44 32.56
N ARG A 199 -49.67 65.26 31.50
CA ARG A 199 -49.84 64.78 30.11
C ARG A 199 -48.50 64.34 29.55
N ASN A 200 -48.11 63.10 29.85
CA ASN A 200 -46.90 62.51 29.26
C ASN A 200 -47.22 61.99 27.87
N PHE A 201 -46.59 62.56 26.84
CA PHE A 201 -46.76 62.16 25.45
C PHE A 201 -45.68 61.18 24.97
N ASN A 202 -44.65 60.96 25.78
CA ASN A 202 -43.54 60.07 25.47
C ASN A 202 -43.24 59.22 26.71
N GLU A 203 -43.11 57.90 26.52
CA GLU A 203 -42.67 56.99 27.58
C GLU A 203 -41.70 55.96 26.99
N GLN A 204 -40.58 55.74 27.68
CA GLN A 204 -39.62 54.72 27.29
C GLN A 204 -40.14 53.35 27.74
N LEU A 205 -40.50 52.50 26.79
CA LEU A 205 -40.87 51.13 27.11
C LEU A 205 -39.62 50.33 27.52
N ARG A 206 -39.67 49.72 28.71
CA ARG A 206 -38.59 48.90 29.25
C ARG A 206 -39.06 47.45 29.38
N PRO A 207 -38.32 46.48 28.86
CA PRO A 207 -38.65 45.07 29.04
C PRO A 207 -38.19 44.61 30.41
N ASN A 208 -39.15 44.55 31.33
CA ASN A 208 -38.95 44.04 32.68
C ASN A 208 -40.23 43.45 33.27
N ASP A 209 -41.21 43.12 32.41
CA ASP A 209 -42.55 42.72 32.79
C ASP A 209 -43.26 43.71 33.73
N LYS A 210 -42.89 45.00 33.69
CA LYS A 210 -43.61 46.08 34.37
C LYS A 210 -44.40 46.90 33.34
N TRP A 211 -45.46 47.52 33.83
CA TRP A 211 -46.20 48.51 33.06
C TRP A 211 -45.33 49.74 32.83
N SER A 212 -45.42 50.29 31.62
CA SER A 212 -44.96 51.64 31.33
C SER A 212 -45.72 52.65 32.19
N LYS A 213 -45.24 53.90 32.26
CA LYS A 213 -46.13 54.97 32.71
C LYS A 213 -47.27 55.16 31.71
N ASP A 214 -48.31 55.83 32.19
CA ASP A 214 -49.44 56.24 31.39
C ASP A 214 -49.04 57.26 30.33
N LEU A 215 -49.33 56.91 29.08
CA LEU A 215 -49.22 57.78 27.92
C LEU A 215 -50.57 58.43 27.67
N TYR A 216 -50.63 59.75 27.64
CA TYR A 216 -51.85 60.48 27.30
C TYR A 216 -52.18 60.28 25.82
N THR A 217 -53.39 59.81 25.51
CA THR A 217 -53.82 59.49 24.14
C THR A 217 -54.94 60.39 23.62
N GLY A 218 -55.53 61.23 24.47
CA GLY A 218 -56.55 62.20 24.07
C GLY A 218 -57.55 62.52 25.17
N SER A 219 -58.57 63.30 24.84
CA SER A 219 -59.72 63.62 25.68
C SER A 219 -60.98 63.52 24.84
N ASP A 220 -62.10 63.15 25.45
CA ASP A 220 -63.42 63.13 24.80
C ASP A 220 -64.06 64.53 24.65
N GLY A 221 -63.35 65.58 25.06
CA GLY A 221 -63.86 66.96 25.10
C GLY A 221 -64.56 67.31 26.41
N GLY A 222 -64.68 66.37 27.35
CA GLY A 222 -65.13 66.59 28.72
C GLY A 222 -63.98 66.89 29.69
N ASP A 223 -64.18 66.56 30.96
CA ASP A 223 -63.14 66.62 31.99
C ASP A 223 -62.30 65.33 32.08
N ASP A 224 -62.57 64.39 31.18
CA ASP A 224 -61.94 63.08 31.13
C ASP A 224 -60.82 63.03 30.09
N ASN A 225 -59.73 62.39 30.49
CA ASN A 225 -58.54 62.17 29.68
C ASN A 225 -58.31 60.66 29.53
N TYR A 226 -57.97 60.23 28.33
CA TYR A 226 -57.60 58.86 28.02
C TYR A 226 -56.10 58.65 28.15
N TYR A 227 -55.75 57.54 28.78
CA TYR A 227 -54.37 57.11 28.93
C TYR A 227 -54.22 55.65 28.53
N MET A 228 -53.07 55.33 27.94
CA MET A 228 -52.66 53.97 27.65
C MET A 228 -51.39 53.61 28.42
N SER A 229 -51.35 52.41 28.96
CA SER A 229 -50.16 51.80 29.55
C SER A 229 -49.85 50.51 28.80
N PHE A 230 -48.57 50.23 28.60
CA PHE A 230 -48.08 49.09 27.83
C PHE A 230 -47.26 48.18 28.74
N LYS A 231 -47.42 46.87 28.60
CA LYS A 231 -46.58 45.87 29.24
C LYS A 231 -45.78 45.14 28.17
N LEU A 232 -44.46 45.12 28.31
CA LEU A 232 -43.57 44.35 27.46
C LEU A 232 -43.18 43.05 28.15
N SER A 233 -43.01 41.97 27.39
CA SER A 233 -42.39 40.76 27.90
C SER A 233 -40.98 41.05 28.43
N SER A 234 -40.55 40.32 29.45
CA SER A 234 -39.17 40.33 29.96
C SER A 234 -38.19 39.62 29.00
N GLY A 235 -38.34 39.84 27.69
CA GLY A 235 -37.46 39.26 26.68
C GLY A 235 -36.11 39.99 26.64
N GLU A 236 -35.09 39.25 26.21
CA GLU A 236 -33.76 39.78 25.91
C GLU A 236 -33.87 41.03 25.02
N VAL A 237 -33.34 42.17 25.48
CA VAL A 237 -33.08 43.32 24.59
C VAL A 237 -31.83 43.01 23.82
N ARG A 238 -31.89 43.11 22.49
CA ARG A 238 -30.77 42.78 21.64
C ARG A 238 -29.50 43.54 22.04
N PRO A 239 -28.33 42.88 22.00
CA PRO A 239 -27.05 43.47 22.34
C PRO A 239 -26.64 44.57 21.36
N ARG A 240 -25.67 45.38 21.77
CA ARG A 240 -25.01 46.35 20.88
C ARG A 240 -24.40 45.61 19.70
N ASN A 241 -24.90 45.87 18.49
CA ASN A 241 -24.39 45.24 17.29
C ASN A 241 -23.05 45.84 16.92
N THR A 242 -22.18 45.01 16.35
CA THR A 242 -20.90 45.44 15.80
C THR A 242 -20.69 44.76 14.45
N ALA A 243 -20.26 45.53 13.45
CA ALA A 243 -19.97 44.99 12.13
C ALA A 243 -18.71 44.13 12.17
N VAL A 244 -18.71 43.05 11.38
CA VAL A 244 -17.58 42.13 11.19
C VAL A 244 -17.37 41.94 9.69
N TYR A 245 -16.15 41.56 9.31
CA TYR A 245 -15.88 41.09 7.95
C TYR A 245 -15.84 39.57 7.92
N ILE A 246 -16.36 38.97 6.85
CA ILE A 246 -16.33 37.53 6.64
C ILE A 246 -15.55 37.24 5.36
N TRP A 247 -14.52 36.41 5.50
CA TRP A 247 -13.58 36.07 4.44
C TRP A 247 -13.62 34.58 4.16
N LYS A 248 -13.42 34.18 2.91
CA LYS A 248 -13.29 32.77 2.52
C LYS A 248 -11.99 32.53 1.77
N ARG A 249 -11.25 31.49 2.16
CA ARG A 249 -10.08 31.04 1.39
C ARG A 249 -10.54 30.52 0.03
N THR A 250 -9.94 31.05 -1.05
CA THR A 250 -10.26 30.67 -2.44
C THR A 250 -9.12 29.96 -3.14
N LYS A 251 -7.87 30.23 -2.74
CA LYS A 251 -6.67 29.48 -3.15
C LYS A 251 -5.68 29.38 -2.00
#